data_AF-A0A534JUC2-F1
#
_entry.id   AF-A0A534JUC2-F1
#
_cell.length_a   1.000
_cell.length_b   1.000
_cell.length_c   1.000
_cell.angle_alpha   90.00
_cell.angle_beta   90.00
_cell.angle_gamma   90.00
#
_symmetry.space_group_name_H-M   'P 1'
#
loop_
_entity.id
_entity.type
_entity.pdbx_description
1 polymer ?
#
loop_
_entity_poly.entity_id
_entity_poly.type
_entity_poly.pdbx_seq_one_letter_code
_entity_poly.pdbx_strand_id
1 'polypeptide(L)'
;TNLQRQSLYSESDVDRPKAEAAAERLRSVNSEIDIEAVSKDVHSATAREILREADIVLDGTDNLETRFLLNEAAIDLGIPFVYGGAIATYGMVFAIRSPDTACFRCFNPKAPPPGSLPTCETAGIFNAVSAQIGAIQTGEALRLLLGEAPSGDLLIIDGWRPEIQKIHVARRSDCPACALGEREYLGAKRAQVLVSLCGSDTISLDPVHRGAIDLEALARRLETLGSARRAGGVLVVDVEGRHITIFPDGRALIRGVNSEAEARTVYAKYVGI
;
A
#
# COMPACT_ATOMS: atom_id res chain seq x y z
N THR A 1 -13.47 -1.26 11.19
CA THR A 1 -12.33 -0.47 11.71
C THR A 1 -11.05 -1.30 11.69
N ASN A 2 -9.88 -0.67 11.59
CA ASN A 2 -8.56 -1.31 11.50
C ASN A 2 -7.68 -1.13 12.75
N LEU A 3 -8.15 -0.38 13.75
CA LEU A 3 -7.38 0.02 14.93
C LEU A 3 -6.85 -1.16 15.75
N GLN A 4 -7.55 -2.29 15.77
CA GLN A 4 -7.14 -3.50 16.48
C GLN A 4 -5.79 -4.09 16.02
N ARG A 5 -5.29 -3.69 14.84
CA ARG A 5 -4.02 -4.18 14.27
C ARG A 5 -3.11 -3.07 13.73
N GLN A 6 -3.49 -1.79 13.89
CA GLN A 6 -2.72 -0.65 13.42
C GLN A 6 -2.44 0.30 14.60
N SER A 7 -1.52 -0.11 15.46
CA SER A 7 -1.21 0.54 16.75
C SER A 7 -0.66 1.96 16.64
N LEU A 8 -0.27 2.41 15.43
CA LEU A 8 0.16 3.78 15.19
C LEU A 8 -1.00 4.79 15.26
N TYR A 9 -2.23 4.35 15.05
CA TYR A 9 -3.41 5.21 14.97
C TYR A 9 -4.34 5.05 16.17
N SER A 10 -5.19 6.05 16.37
CA SER A 10 -6.20 6.12 17.42
C SER A 10 -7.59 6.41 16.87
N GLU A 11 -8.62 6.42 17.71
CA GLU A 11 -9.99 6.77 17.30
C GLU A 11 -10.11 8.20 16.75
N SER A 12 -9.27 9.13 17.21
CA SER A 12 -9.24 10.50 16.67
C SER A 12 -8.66 10.58 15.25
N ASP A 13 -8.02 9.51 14.77
CA ASP A 13 -7.43 9.47 13.44
C ASP A 13 -8.38 8.92 12.36
N VAL A 14 -9.58 8.52 12.74
CA VAL A 14 -10.59 7.99 11.82
C VAL A 14 -10.90 9.03 10.72
N ASP A 15 -10.96 8.54 9.48
CA ASP A 15 -11.17 9.30 8.24
C ASP A 15 -10.07 10.32 7.86
N ARG A 16 -8.95 10.37 8.60
CA ARG A 16 -7.76 11.11 8.17
C ARG A 16 -6.93 10.27 7.19
N PRO A 17 -6.19 10.89 6.24
CA PRO A 17 -5.22 10.16 5.43
C PRO A 17 -4.18 9.49 6.31
N LYS A 18 -4.00 8.17 6.14
CA LYS A 18 -3.10 7.37 6.97
C LYS A 18 -1.67 7.90 6.99
N ALA A 19 -1.14 8.31 5.84
CA ALA A 19 0.24 8.83 5.76
C ALA A 19 0.41 10.13 6.55
N GLU A 20 -0.59 11.02 6.53
CA GLU A 20 -0.56 12.27 7.30
C GLU A 20 -0.63 12.01 8.81
N ALA A 21 -1.57 11.17 9.26
CA ALA A 21 -1.72 10.81 10.66
C ALA A 21 -0.48 10.06 11.19
N ALA A 22 0.10 9.16 10.38
CA ALA A 22 1.34 8.47 10.70
C ALA A 22 2.52 9.45 10.84
N ALA A 23 2.67 10.39 9.90
CA ALA A 23 3.76 11.37 9.96
C ALA A 23 3.65 12.30 11.17
N GLU A 24 2.45 12.79 11.49
CA GLU A 24 2.22 13.58 12.70
C GLU A 24 2.63 12.79 13.96
N ARG A 25 2.18 11.53 14.06
CA ARG A 25 2.51 10.68 15.20
C ARG A 25 4.02 10.43 15.29
N LEU A 26 4.67 10.10 14.20
CA LEU A 26 6.11 9.80 14.18
C LEU A 26 6.97 11.03 14.50
N ARG A 27 6.60 12.23 14.02
CA ARG A 27 7.28 13.49 14.40
C ARG A 27 7.16 13.78 15.89
N SER A 28 6.05 13.38 16.53
CA SER A 28 5.91 13.50 18.00
C SER A 28 6.81 12.53 18.77
N VAL A 29 7.26 11.44 18.14
CA VAL A 29 8.16 10.45 18.74
C VAL A 29 9.61 10.86 18.59
N ASN A 30 10.00 11.35 17.41
CA ASN A 30 11.34 11.88 17.15
C ASN A 30 11.23 13.09 16.23
N SER A 31 11.55 14.28 16.74
CA SER A 31 11.50 15.53 15.99
C SER A 31 12.78 15.82 15.18
N GLU A 32 13.83 15.01 15.31
CA GLU A 32 15.10 15.17 14.60
C GLU A 32 15.10 14.52 13.22
N ILE A 33 14.05 13.77 12.87
CA ILE A 33 13.92 13.10 11.56
C ILE A 33 12.95 13.85 10.65
N ASP A 34 13.31 13.91 9.38
CA ASP A 34 12.42 14.40 8.34
C ASP A 34 11.45 13.30 7.91
N ILE A 35 10.17 13.64 7.86
CA ILE A 35 9.10 12.70 7.46
C ILE A 35 8.27 13.35 6.38
N GLU A 36 8.24 12.74 5.19
CA GLU A 36 7.36 13.13 4.10
C GLU A 36 6.14 12.19 4.05
N ALA A 37 4.95 12.76 4.22
CA ALA A 37 3.71 12.01 4.09
C ALA A 37 3.24 12.01 2.63
N VAL A 38 3.37 10.88 1.95
CA VAL A 38 2.88 10.73 0.57
C VAL A 38 1.54 10.01 0.59
N SER A 39 0.45 10.76 0.56
CA SER A 39 -0.90 10.19 0.50
C SER A 39 -1.29 9.80 -0.94
N LYS A 40 -0.42 9.10 -1.69
CA LYS A 40 -0.65 8.65 -3.09
C LYS A 40 -0.76 7.13 -3.16
N ASP A 41 -1.60 6.62 -4.07
CA ASP A 41 -1.65 5.19 -4.35
C ASP A 41 -0.41 4.77 -5.15
N VAL A 42 0.13 3.59 -4.83
CA VAL A 42 1.26 3.00 -5.56
C VAL A 42 0.71 2.14 -6.69
N HIS A 43 0.92 2.59 -7.92
CA HIS A 43 0.55 1.89 -9.16
C HIS A 43 1.58 2.14 -10.26
N SER A 44 1.42 1.52 -11.44
CA SER A 44 2.43 1.55 -12.53
C SER A 44 2.90 2.96 -12.92
N ALA A 45 1.99 3.94 -12.90
CA ALA A 45 2.30 5.33 -13.22
C ALA A 45 2.98 6.14 -12.09
N THR A 46 2.82 5.74 -10.81
CA THR A 46 3.35 6.48 -9.66
C THR A 46 4.55 5.82 -9.00
N ALA A 47 4.70 4.49 -9.11
CA ALA A 47 5.70 3.73 -8.36
C ALA A 47 7.13 4.26 -8.57
N ARG A 48 7.53 4.54 -9.81
CA ARG A 48 8.87 5.09 -10.11
C ARG A 48 9.10 6.49 -9.56
N GLU A 49 8.06 7.32 -9.50
CA GLU A 49 8.15 8.66 -8.93
C GLU A 49 8.28 8.57 -7.41
N ILE A 50 7.40 7.80 -6.77
CA ILE A 50 7.37 7.63 -5.31
C ILE A 50 8.68 7.05 -4.78
N LEU A 51 9.27 6.09 -5.49
CA LEU A 51 10.47 5.38 -5.03
C LEU A 51 11.79 6.01 -5.48
N ARG A 52 11.77 7.09 -6.28
CA ARG A 52 12.96 7.60 -6.98
C ARG A 52 14.14 7.95 -6.05
N GLU A 53 13.84 8.50 -4.89
CA GLU A 53 14.84 9.02 -3.94
C GLU A 53 15.02 8.09 -2.73
N ALA A 54 14.40 6.90 -2.75
CA ALA A 54 14.49 5.96 -1.66
C ALA A 54 15.77 5.12 -1.75
N ASP A 55 16.54 5.04 -0.67
CA ASP A 55 17.66 4.09 -0.55
C ASP A 55 17.20 2.66 -0.30
N ILE A 56 15.98 2.48 0.23
CA ILE A 56 15.38 1.19 0.57
C ILE A 56 13.86 1.29 0.62
N VAL A 57 13.18 0.19 0.29
CA VAL A 57 11.71 0.09 0.31
C VAL A 57 11.27 -0.98 1.32
N LEU A 58 10.36 -0.61 2.23
CA LEU A 58 9.67 -1.53 3.13
C LEU A 58 8.23 -1.78 2.64
N ASP A 59 7.88 -3.03 2.35
CA ASP A 59 6.53 -3.40 1.93
C ASP A 59 5.58 -3.57 3.13
N GLY A 60 4.65 -2.63 3.29
CA GLY A 60 3.54 -2.73 4.25
C GLY A 60 2.19 -3.01 3.59
N THR A 61 2.17 -3.46 2.33
CA THR A 61 0.95 -3.60 1.53
C THR A 61 0.29 -4.96 1.73
N ASP A 62 -1.04 -5.00 1.61
CA ASP A 62 -1.86 -6.22 1.67
C ASP A 62 -2.30 -6.72 0.29
N ASN A 63 -1.82 -6.07 -0.78
CA ASN A 63 -2.21 -6.35 -2.16
C ASN A 63 -1.04 -6.97 -2.94
N LEU A 64 -1.23 -8.20 -3.42
CA LEU A 64 -0.19 -8.95 -4.11
C LEU A 64 0.26 -8.30 -5.44
N GLU A 65 -0.64 -7.65 -6.20
CA GLU A 65 -0.29 -6.92 -7.43
C GLU A 65 0.65 -5.76 -7.11
N THR A 66 0.39 -5.01 -6.03
CA THR A 66 1.28 -3.96 -5.54
C THR A 66 2.65 -4.51 -5.15
N ARG A 67 2.73 -5.71 -4.55
CA ARG A 67 4.01 -6.35 -4.22
C ARG A 67 4.83 -6.69 -5.46
N PHE A 68 4.19 -7.21 -6.51
CA PHE A 68 4.86 -7.45 -7.79
C PHE A 68 5.36 -6.15 -8.43
N LEU A 69 4.54 -5.10 -8.40
CA LEU A 69 4.88 -3.78 -8.89
C LEU A 69 6.08 -3.18 -8.14
N LEU A 70 6.05 -3.20 -6.80
CA LEU A 70 7.14 -2.70 -5.96
C LEU A 70 8.44 -3.47 -6.23
N ASN A 71 8.36 -4.79 -6.39
CA ASN A 71 9.51 -5.61 -6.77
C ASN A 71 10.09 -5.18 -8.13
N GLU A 72 9.26 -4.99 -9.16
CA GLU A 72 9.73 -4.55 -10.48
C GLU A 72 10.34 -3.14 -10.43
N ALA A 73 9.74 -2.22 -9.67
CA ALA A 73 10.24 -0.86 -9.50
C ALA A 73 11.57 -0.82 -8.72
N ALA A 74 11.71 -1.61 -7.66
CA ALA A 74 12.95 -1.71 -6.89
C ALA A 74 14.10 -2.29 -7.73
N ILE A 75 13.82 -3.29 -8.58
CA ILE A 75 14.81 -3.82 -9.54
C ILE A 75 15.26 -2.74 -10.52
N ASP A 76 14.33 -1.93 -11.06
CA ASP A 76 14.68 -0.85 -12.00
C ASP A 76 15.54 0.25 -11.38
N LEU A 77 15.27 0.56 -10.11
CA LEU A 77 16.00 1.58 -9.36
C LEU A 77 17.30 1.05 -8.75
N GLY A 78 17.48 -0.27 -8.71
CA GLY A 78 18.65 -0.90 -8.10
C GLY A 78 18.68 -0.80 -6.58
N ILE A 79 17.53 -0.65 -5.94
CA ILE A 79 17.42 -0.43 -4.48
C ILE A 79 16.89 -1.69 -3.77
N PRO A 80 17.30 -1.96 -2.51
CA PRO A 80 16.76 -3.07 -1.75
C PRO A 80 15.26 -2.92 -1.45
N PHE A 81 14.58 -4.07 -1.41
CA PHE A 81 13.15 -4.19 -1.14
C PHE A 81 12.94 -5.24 -0.05
N VAL A 82 12.34 -4.86 1.08
CA VAL A 82 12.04 -5.77 2.17
C VAL A 82 10.56 -6.10 2.16
N TYR A 83 10.24 -7.26 1.60
CA TYR A 83 8.89 -7.81 1.57
C TYR A 83 8.40 -8.13 2.99
N GLY A 84 7.17 -7.74 3.30
CA GLY A 84 6.44 -8.11 4.51
C GLY A 84 5.03 -8.58 4.16
N GLY A 85 4.60 -9.68 4.78
CA GLY A 85 3.24 -10.17 4.62
C GLY A 85 2.74 -10.81 5.92
N ALA A 86 1.44 -10.71 6.17
CA ALA A 86 0.78 -11.39 7.27
C ALA A 86 -0.61 -11.85 6.86
N ILE A 87 -1.01 -13.04 7.32
CA ILE A 87 -2.36 -13.58 7.12
C ILE A 87 -2.68 -14.58 8.23
N ALA A 88 -3.89 -14.51 8.79
CA ALA A 88 -4.28 -15.28 9.96
C ALA A 88 -3.24 -15.10 11.09
N THR A 89 -2.54 -16.17 11.49
CA THR A 89 -1.51 -16.14 12.52
C THR A 89 -0.09 -16.15 11.97
N TYR A 90 0.08 -16.23 10.64
CA TYR A 90 1.38 -16.37 10.00
C TYR A 90 1.85 -15.05 9.42
N GLY A 91 3.17 -14.88 9.37
CA GLY A 91 3.80 -13.77 8.69
C GLY A 91 5.05 -14.20 7.94
N MET A 92 5.47 -13.35 7.01
CA MET A 92 6.61 -13.59 6.14
C MET A 92 7.45 -12.31 6.00
N VAL A 93 8.77 -12.45 6.03
CA VAL A 93 9.72 -11.38 5.69
C VAL A 93 10.76 -11.89 4.71
N PHE A 94 11.05 -11.12 3.67
CA PHE A 94 12.13 -11.42 2.75
C PHE A 94 12.87 -10.14 2.32
N ALA A 95 14.14 -10.05 2.68
CA ALA A 95 15.02 -8.97 2.26
C ALA A 95 15.61 -9.27 0.88
N ILE A 96 15.29 -8.42 -0.10
CA ILE A 96 15.61 -8.61 -1.51
C ILE A 96 16.55 -7.50 -1.98
N ARG A 97 17.66 -7.88 -2.62
CA ARG A 97 18.53 -6.97 -3.39
C ARG A 97 18.94 -7.68 -4.67
N SER A 98 18.17 -7.51 -5.74
CA SER A 98 18.53 -8.10 -7.05
C SER A 98 19.62 -7.27 -7.73
N PRO A 99 20.61 -7.91 -8.41
CA PRO A 99 20.70 -9.34 -8.74
C PRO A 99 21.34 -10.24 -7.67
N ASP A 100 21.80 -9.70 -6.54
CA ASP A 100 22.53 -10.45 -5.50
C ASP A 100 21.69 -11.56 -4.85
N THR A 101 20.38 -11.33 -4.69
CA THR A 101 19.44 -12.33 -4.19
C THR A 101 18.33 -12.64 -5.19
N ALA A 102 17.58 -13.71 -4.92
CA ALA A 102 16.27 -13.91 -5.52
C ALA A 102 15.38 -12.67 -5.35
N CYS A 103 14.57 -12.37 -6.37
CA CYS A 103 13.53 -11.35 -6.27
C CYS A 103 12.20 -11.95 -5.81
N PHE A 104 11.19 -11.11 -5.58
CA PHE A 104 9.85 -11.57 -5.18
C PHE A 104 9.25 -12.58 -6.17
N ARG A 105 9.47 -12.40 -7.48
CA ARG A 105 9.02 -13.36 -8.51
C ARG A 105 9.74 -14.71 -8.49
N CYS A 106 10.93 -14.81 -7.89
CA CYS A 106 11.61 -16.10 -7.78
C CYS A 106 10.87 -17.03 -6.83
N PHE A 107 10.34 -16.49 -5.73
CA PHE A 107 9.51 -17.20 -4.75
C PHE A 107 8.02 -17.26 -5.13
N ASN A 108 7.49 -16.19 -5.76
CA ASN A 108 6.11 -16.12 -6.27
C ASN A 108 6.10 -15.99 -7.80
N PRO A 109 6.15 -17.11 -8.57
CA PRO A 109 6.35 -17.06 -10.02
C PRO A 109 5.25 -16.32 -10.78
N LYS A 110 4.00 -16.44 -10.31
CA LYS A 110 2.83 -15.86 -10.95
C LYS A 110 1.80 -15.49 -9.88
N ALA A 111 1.14 -14.36 -10.05
CA ALA A 111 -0.05 -14.06 -9.26
C ALA A 111 -1.08 -15.18 -9.45
N PRO A 112 -1.62 -15.74 -8.36
CA PRO A 112 -2.67 -16.74 -8.47
C PRO A 112 -3.95 -16.04 -8.98
N PRO A 113 -4.91 -16.79 -9.56
CA PRO A 113 -6.14 -16.19 -10.09
C PRO A 113 -6.87 -15.35 -9.04
N PRO A 114 -7.53 -14.23 -9.40
CA PRO A 114 -8.33 -13.46 -8.46
C PRO A 114 -9.31 -14.35 -7.68
N GLY A 115 -9.40 -14.17 -6.36
CA GLY A 115 -10.28 -14.94 -5.48
C GLY A 115 -9.79 -16.33 -5.06
N SER A 116 -8.60 -16.76 -5.48
CA SER A 116 -8.05 -18.08 -5.15
C SER A 116 -7.32 -18.16 -3.80
N LEU A 117 -6.99 -17.02 -3.20
CA LEU A 117 -6.36 -16.93 -1.88
C LEU A 117 -7.27 -16.19 -0.89
N PRO A 118 -7.29 -16.59 0.39
CA PRO A 118 -7.91 -15.78 1.42
C PRO A 118 -7.21 -14.43 1.54
N THR A 119 -7.96 -13.40 1.92
CA THR A 119 -7.44 -12.06 2.17
C THR A 119 -7.24 -11.85 3.66
N CYS A 120 -6.53 -10.79 4.03
CA CYS A 120 -6.41 -10.34 5.42
C CYS A 120 -7.78 -10.11 6.08
N GLU A 121 -8.80 -9.80 5.30
CA GLU A 121 -10.17 -9.62 5.76
C GLU A 121 -10.87 -10.97 5.97
N THR A 122 -10.81 -11.88 5.00
CA THR A 122 -11.56 -13.16 5.09
C THR A 122 -10.92 -14.15 6.05
N ALA A 123 -9.58 -14.13 6.20
CA ALA A 123 -8.87 -14.94 7.18
C ALA A 123 -8.68 -14.24 8.54
N GLY A 124 -8.83 -12.92 8.58
CA GLY A 124 -8.38 -12.11 9.70
C GLY A 124 -6.85 -11.98 9.78
N ILE A 125 -6.38 -11.13 10.70
CA ILE A 125 -4.96 -11.01 11.03
C ILE A 125 -4.82 -10.94 12.56
N PHE A 126 -3.94 -11.78 13.09
CA PHE A 126 -3.50 -11.70 14.47
C PHE A 126 -2.57 -10.49 14.63
N ASN A 127 -2.99 -9.50 15.41
CA ASN A 127 -2.28 -8.23 15.56
C ASN A 127 -0.80 -8.38 15.98
N ALA A 128 -0.48 -9.37 16.82
CA ALA A 128 0.89 -9.63 17.25
C ALA A 128 1.79 -10.05 16.07
N VAL A 129 1.28 -10.82 15.10
CA VAL A 129 2.09 -11.20 13.94
C VAL A 129 2.39 -9.97 13.07
N SER A 130 1.44 -9.06 12.87
CA SER A 130 1.70 -7.80 12.14
C SER A 130 2.81 -6.97 12.80
N ALA A 131 2.82 -6.87 14.13
CA ALA A 131 3.87 -6.16 14.86
C ALA A 131 5.24 -6.85 14.75
N GLN A 132 5.28 -8.18 14.83
CA GLN A 132 6.52 -8.96 14.65
C GLN A 132 7.11 -8.76 13.26
N ILE A 133 6.27 -8.80 12.22
CA ILE A 133 6.70 -8.58 10.83
C ILE A 133 7.28 -7.18 10.64
N GLY A 134 6.61 -6.13 11.13
CA GLY A 134 7.14 -4.77 11.06
C GLY A 134 8.50 -4.62 11.77
N ALA A 135 8.67 -5.26 12.93
CA ALA A 135 9.94 -5.24 13.66
C ALA A 135 11.07 -5.95 12.91
N ILE A 136 10.81 -7.14 12.36
CA ILE A 136 11.80 -7.90 11.59
C ILE A 136 12.15 -7.17 10.29
N GLN A 137 11.17 -6.62 9.57
CA GLN A 137 11.40 -5.80 8.38
C GLN A 137 12.30 -4.59 8.67
N THR A 138 12.04 -3.90 9.78
CA THR A 138 12.85 -2.76 10.23
C THR A 138 14.30 -3.19 10.51
N GLY A 139 14.49 -4.34 11.16
CA GLY A 139 15.82 -4.91 11.40
C GLY A 139 16.58 -5.22 10.12
N GLU A 140 15.93 -5.85 9.14
CA GLU A 140 16.53 -6.11 7.82
C GLU A 140 16.89 -4.80 7.09
N ALA A 141 16.02 -3.79 7.14
CA ALA A 141 16.31 -2.50 6.52
C ALA A 141 17.52 -1.80 7.13
N LEU A 142 17.62 -1.76 8.46
CA LEU A 142 18.78 -1.18 9.14
C LEU A 142 20.08 -1.91 8.79
N ARG A 143 20.05 -3.25 8.74
CA ARG A 143 21.22 -4.04 8.32
C ARG A 143 21.65 -3.69 6.90
N LEU A 144 20.71 -3.64 5.96
CA LEU A 144 20.98 -3.29 4.56
C LEU A 144 21.54 -1.87 4.41
N LEU A 145 20.98 -0.89 5.13
CA LEU A 145 21.47 0.49 5.14
C LEU A 145 22.89 0.62 5.72
N LEU A 146 23.28 -0.27 6.63
CA LEU A 146 24.65 -0.38 7.16
C LEU A 146 25.60 -1.14 6.24
N GLY A 147 25.15 -1.58 5.06
CA GLY A 147 25.97 -2.24 4.04
C GLY A 147 26.01 -3.76 4.15
N GLU A 148 25.26 -4.38 5.06
CA GLU A 148 25.19 -5.84 5.16
C GLU A 148 24.48 -6.44 3.94
N ALA A 149 24.88 -7.65 3.55
CA ALA A 149 24.18 -8.39 2.51
C ALA A 149 22.88 -9.01 3.05
N PRO A 150 21.80 -9.06 2.25
CA PRO A 150 20.61 -9.82 2.62
C PRO A 150 20.95 -11.31 2.70
N SER A 151 20.31 -12.05 3.61
CA SER A 151 20.62 -13.48 3.80
C SER A 151 20.19 -14.36 2.61
N GLY A 152 19.26 -13.88 1.78
CA GLY A 152 18.62 -14.70 0.75
C GLY A 152 17.55 -15.65 1.29
N ASP A 153 17.20 -15.54 2.58
CA ASP A 153 16.20 -16.41 3.22
C ASP A 153 14.84 -15.72 3.33
N LEU A 154 13.78 -16.45 3.01
CA LEU A 154 12.42 -16.14 3.41
C LEU A 154 12.23 -16.60 4.85
N LEU A 155 11.92 -15.65 5.73
CA LEU A 155 11.52 -15.92 7.10
C LEU A 155 10.02 -16.17 7.13
N ILE A 156 9.60 -17.31 7.70
CA ILE A 156 8.19 -17.63 7.97
C ILE A 156 8.01 -17.66 9.47
N ILE A 157 7.05 -16.88 9.96
CA ILE A 157 6.80 -16.68 11.38
C ILE A 157 5.40 -17.23 11.67
N ASP A 158 5.30 -18.17 12.60
CA ASP A 158 4.03 -18.52 13.23
C ASP A 158 3.88 -17.66 14.49
N GLY A 159 2.95 -16.70 14.46
CA GLY A 159 2.68 -15.83 15.59
C GLY A 159 1.87 -16.51 16.70
N TRP A 160 1.19 -17.62 16.40
CA TRP A 160 0.41 -18.38 17.38
C TRP A 160 1.29 -19.36 18.16
N ARG A 161 2.22 -20.02 17.46
CA ARG A 161 3.31 -20.80 18.06
C ARG A 161 4.61 -20.12 17.67
N PRO A 162 5.25 -19.35 18.57
CA PRO A 162 6.34 -18.42 18.23
C PRO A 162 7.60 -19.13 17.69
N GLU A 163 7.51 -19.57 16.44
CA GLU A 163 8.50 -20.30 15.68
C GLU A 163 8.86 -19.47 14.46
N ILE A 164 10.15 -19.42 14.15
CA ILE A 164 10.67 -18.78 12.95
C ILE A 164 11.38 -19.83 12.12
N GLN A 165 10.81 -20.12 10.96
CA GLN A 165 11.41 -20.98 9.95
C GLN A 165 12.14 -20.13 8.92
N LYS A 166 13.28 -20.64 8.45
CA LYS A 166 14.08 -20.00 7.41
C LYS A 166 14.12 -20.89 6.19
N ILE A 167 13.76 -20.34 5.03
CA ILE A 167 13.83 -21.05 3.75
C ILE A 167 14.71 -20.23 2.82
N HIS A 168 15.84 -20.81 2.41
CA HIS A 168 16.71 -20.18 1.42
C HIS A 168 16.02 -20.12 0.06
N VAL A 169 15.93 -18.92 -0.52
CA VAL A 169 15.30 -18.70 -1.84
C VAL A 169 16.38 -18.46 -2.87
N ALA A 170 16.61 -19.44 -3.73
CA ALA A 170 17.57 -19.34 -4.82
C ALA A 170 17.05 -18.43 -5.95
N ARG A 171 17.93 -17.58 -6.49
CA ARG A 171 17.62 -16.78 -7.68
C ARG A 171 17.43 -17.71 -8.88
N ARG A 172 16.33 -17.53 -9.59
CA ARG A 172 15.99 -18.30 -10.79
C ARG A 172 16.61 -17.66 -12.03
N SER A 173 17.27 -18.47 -12.86
CA SER A 173 17.84 -18.03 -14.15
C SER A 173 16.78 -17.71 -15.20
N ASP A 174 15.58 -18.27 -15.05
CA ASP A 174 14.41 -18.07 -15.90
C ASP A 174 13.40 -17.07 -15.29
N CYS A 175 13.80 -16.31 -14.26
CA CYS A 175 12.88 -15.37 -13.61
C CYS A 175 12.51 -14.22 -14.57
N PRO A 176 11.22 -14.01 -14.90
CA PRO A 176 10.82 -12.97 -15.85
C PRO A 176 11.25 -11.58 -15.41
N ALA A 177 11.18 -11.25 -14.11
CA ALA A 177 11.53 -9.93 -13.62
C ALA A 177 13.04 -9.69 -13.49
N CYS A 178 13.73 -10.43 -12.61
CA CYS A 178 15.13 -10.13 -12.26
C CYS A 178 16.18 -10.79 -13.17
N ALA A 179 15.79 -11.74 -14.02
CA ALA A 179 16.72 -12.39 -14.96
C ALA A 179 16.44 -12.00 -16.41
N LEU A 180 15.16 -11.93 -16.82
CA LEU A 180 14.78 -11.59 -18.19
C LEU A 180 14.42 -10.11 -18.38
N GLY A 181 14.24 -9.35 -17.30
CA GLY A 181 13.99 -7.90 -17.37
C GLY A 181 12.55 -7.51 -17.73
N GLU A 182 11.60 -8.42 -17.65
CA GLU A 182 10.18 -8.15 -17.91
C GLU A 182 9.59 -7.20 -16.85
N ARG A 183 8.69 -6.32 -17.29
CA ARG A 183 7.99 -5.32 -16.46
C ARG A 183 6.49 -5.38 -16.68
N GLU A 184 5.89 -6.53 -16.37
CA GLU A 184 4.47 -6.77 -16.59
C GLU A 184 3.59 -5.81 -15.79
N TYR A 185 3.97 -5.54 -14.52
CA TYR A 185 3.19 -4.71 -13.61
C TYR A 185 3.58 -3.24 -13.74
N LEU A 186 4.87 -2.94 -13.86
CA LEU A 186 5.36 -1.57 -13.99
C LEU A 186 5.12 -0.99 -15.39
N GLY A 187 5.15 -1.83 -16.43
CA GLY A 187 4.88 -1.45 -17.82
C GLY A 187 3.39 -1.43 -18.19
N ALA A 188 2.50 -1.80 -17.27
CA ALA A 188 1.07 -1.82 -17.52
C ALA A 188 0.54 -0.40 -17.79
N LYS A 189 0.15 -0.14 -19.05
CA LYS A 189 -0.63 1.05 -19.43
C LYS A 189 -2.07 0.85 -18.95
N ARG A 190 -2.58 1.72 -18.06
CA ARG A 190 -4.00 1.70 -17.68
C ARG A 190 -4.66 3.08 -17.79
N ALA A 191 -5.87 3.07 -18.34
CA ALA A 191 -6.84 4.16 -18.28
C ALA A 191 -7.50 4.16 -16.89
N GLN A 192 -7.68 5.34 -16.27
CA GLN A 192 -8.31 5.61 -14.95
C GLN A 192 -8.21 4.45 -13.94
N VAL A 193 -7.24 4.55 -13.03
CA VAL A 193 -6.95 3.50 -12.05
C VAL A 193 -8.08 3.44 -11.02
N LEU A 194 -8.73 2.29 -10.97
CA LEU A 194 -9.71 1.92 -9.97
C LEU A 194 -9.09 0.81 -9.11
N VAL A 195 -8.90 1.07 -7.83
CA VAL A 195 -8.41 0.05 -6.88
C VAL A 195 -9.53 -0.22 -5.89
N SER A 196 -10.07 -1.43 -5.93
CA SER A 196 -10.89 -1.92 -4.83
C SER A 196 -9.99 -2.08 -3.61
N LEU A 197 -10.28 -1.35 -2.53
CA LEU A 197 -9.54 -1.48 -1.28
C LEU A 197 -10.04 -2.74 -0.59
N CYS A 198 -9.20 -3.79 -0.62
CA CYS A 198 -9.53 -5.10 -0.08
C CYS A 198 -10.16 -4.98 1.33
N GLY A 199 -11.37 -5.50 1.45
CA GLY A 199 -12.13 -5.52 2.70
C GLY A 199 -12.74 -4.23 3.17
N SER A 200 -13.13 -3.43 2.21
CA SER A 200 -14.08 -2.36 2.40
C SER A 200 -14.96 -2.29 1.15
N ASP A 201 -16.21 -1.85 1.29
CA ASP A 201 -17.04 -1.48 0.13
C ASP A 201 -16.51 -0.18 -0.51
N THR A 202 -15.19 0.01 -0.55
CA THR A 202 -14.50 1.24 -0.91
C THR A 202 -13.67 1.06 -2.16
N ILE A 203 -13.90 1.93 -3.12
CA ILE A 203 -13.13 1.99 -4.35
C ILE A 203 -12.33 3.30 -4.36
N SER A 204 -11.01 3.18 -4.56
CA SER A 204 -10.12 4.31 -4.86
C SER A 204 -10.17 4.61 -6.35
N LEU A 205 -10.36 5.88 -6.68
CA LEU A 205 -10.38 6.44 -8.02
C LEU A 205 -9.21 7.41 -8.20
N ASP A 206 -8.35 7.14 -9.18
CA ASP A 206 -7.35 8.09 -9.67
C ASP A 206 -7.70 8.58 -11.09
N PRO A 207 -8.15 9.85 -11.24
CA PRO A 207 -8.50 10.40 -12.54
C PRO A 207 -7.26 10.59 -13.43
N VAL A 208 -7.41 10.30 -14.73
CA VAL A 208 -6.33 10.43 -15.73
C VAL A 208 -5.87 11.89 -15.90
N HIS A 209 -6.75 12.86 -15.61
CA HIS A 209 -6.40 14.28 -15.62
C HIS A 209 -6.27 14.74 -14.18
N ARG A 210 -5.02 14.94 -13.74
CA ARG A 210 -4.70 15.49 -12.43
C ARG A 210 -4.87 17.01 -12.48
N GLY A 211 -5.52 17.55 -11.46
CA GLY A 211 -5.74 18.98 -11.31
C GLY A 211 -5.97 19.32 -9.84
N ALA A 212 -5.62 20.54 -9.43
CA ALA A 212 -5.91 21.01 -8.09
C ALA A 212 -7.42 21.24 -7.94
N ILE A 213 -8.07 20.48 -7.06
CA ILE A 213 -9.46 20.72 -6.68
C ILE A 213 -9.51 21.75 -5.56
N ASP A 214 -10.29 22.81 -5.75
CA ASP A 214 -10.68 23.70 -4.66
C ASP A 214 -11.67 22.95 -3.74
N LEU A 215 -11.11 22.32 -2.72
CA LEU A 215 -11.87 21.55 -1.74
C LEU A 215 -12.86 22.42 -0.94
N GLU A 216 -12.63 23.72 -0.78
CA GLU A 216 -13.57 24.59 -0.08
C GLU A 216 -14.79 24.92 -0.93
N ALA A 217 -14.57 25.25 -2.20
CA ALA A 217 -15.66 25.46 -3.15
C ALA A 217 -16.49 24.17 -3.32
N LEU A 218 -15.82 23.02 -3.38
CA LEU A 218 -16.48 21.73 -3.47
C LEU A 218 -17.28 21.40 -2.20
N ALA A 219 -16.74 21.69 -1.01
CA ALA A 219 -17.46 21.52 0.25
C ALA A 219 -18.75 22.34 0.28
N ARG A 220 -18.68 23.65 0.00
CA ARG A 220 -19.86 24.54 -0.04
C ARG A 220 -20.95 24.04 -1.00
N ARG A 221 -20.55 23.46 -2.13
CA ARG A 221 -21.50 22.88 -3.10
C ARG A 221 -22.18 21.64 -2.53
N LEU A 222 -21.41 20.74 -1.91
CA LEU A 222 -21.90 19.44 -1.45
C LEU A 222 -22.64 19.50 -0.10
N GLU A 223 -22.41 20.53 0.73
CA GLU A 223 -23.18 20.80 1.94
C GLU A 223 -24.68 20.96 1.68
N THR A 224 -25.08 21.36 0.46
CA THR A 224 -26.50 21.46 0.10
C THR A 224 -27.18 20.10 -0.10
N LEU A 225 -26.41 19.02 -0.26
CA LEU A 225 -26.89 17.67 -0.56
C LEU A 225 -26.70 16.69 0.61
N GLY A 226 -25.92 17.06 1.62
CA GLY A 226 -25.52 16.18 2.72
C GLY A 226 -24.62 16.89 3.71
N SER A 227 -23.63 16.17 4.25
CA SER A 227 -22.59 16.78 5.09
C SER A 227 -21.25 16.79 4.37
N ALA A 228 -20.48 17.86 4.54
CA ALA A 228 -19.11 17.95 4.06
C ALA A 228 -18.23 18.54 5.16
N ARG A 229 -17.07 17.95 5.39
CA ARG A 229 -16.12 18.41 6.41
C ARG A 229 -14.69 18.24 5.96
N ARG A 230 -13.81 19.14 6.41
CA ARG A 230 -12.36 18.97 6.24
C ARG A 230 -11.82 17.98 7.27
N ALA A 231 -10.94 17.10 6.83
CA ALA A 231 -10.22 16.16 7.69
C ALA A 231 -8.74 16.15 7.28
N GLY A 232 -7.92 17.01 7.88
CA GLY A 232 -6.55 17.23 7.40
C GLY A 232 -6.52 17.77 5.96
N GLY A 233 -5.69 17.16 5.11
CA GLY A 233 -5.52 17.55 3.71
C GLY A 233 -6.72 17.26 2.79
N VAL A 234 -7.74 16.52 3.24
CA VAL A 234 -8.83 16.01 2.40
C VAL A 234 -10.20 16.60 2.76
N LEU A 235 -11.16 16.41 1.86
CA LEU A 235 -12.58 16.66 2.07
C LEU A 235 -13.33 15.34 2.26
N VAL A 236 -14.09 15.21 3.34
CA VAL A 236 -14.94 14.04 3.61
C VAL A 236 -16.40 14.46 3.46
N VAL A 237 -17.16 13.71 2.67
CA VAL A 237 -18.55 14.01 2.31
C VAL A 237 -19.43 12.79 2.56
N ASP A 238 -20.54 13.00 3.26
CA ASP A 238 -21.62 12.02 3.40
C ASP A 238 -22.85 12.51 2.64
N VAL A 239 -23.21 11.83 1.55
CA VAL A 239 -24.30 12.22 0.65
C VAL A 239 -25.03 10.98 0.12
N GLU A 240 -26.37 10.99 0.19
CA GLU A 240 -27.23 9.89 -0.28
C GLU A 240 -26.77 8.48 0.19
N GLY A 241 -26.30 8.36 1.43
CA GLY A 241 -25.82 7.09 1.98
C GLY A 241 -24.44 6.63 1.48
N ARG A 242 -23.71 7.50 0.76
CA ARG A 242 -22.31 7.29 0.36
C ARG A 242 -21.38 8.13 1.22
N HIS A 243 -20.25 7.53 1.56
CA HIS A 243 -19.16 8.21 2.25
C HIS A 243 -17.98 8.37 1.28
N ILE A 244 -17.62 9.62 0.96
CA ILE A 244 -16.66 9.96 -0.07
C ILE A 244 -15.52 10.76 0.56
N THR A 245 -14.28 10.34 0.38
CA THR A 245 -13.08 11.11 0.72
C THR A 245 -12.45 11.63 -0.57
N ILE A 246 -12.19 12.93 -0.67
CA ILE A 246 -11.69 13.60 -1.89
C ILE A 246 -10.35 14.26 -1.57
N PHE A 247 -9.34 13.97 -2.38
CA PHE A 247 -7.99 14.49 -2.27
C PHE A 247 -7.80 15.77 -3.12
N PRO A 248 -6.85 16.65 -2.75
CA PRO A 248 -6.58 17.88 -3.50
C PRO A 248 -6.18 17.67 -4.97
N ASP A 249 -5.63 16.51 -5.31
CA ASP A 249 -5.19 16.16 -6.67
C ASP A 249 -6.28 15.51 -7.54
N GLY A 250 -7.50 15.41 -7.01
CA GLY A 250 -8.65 14.82 -7.67
C GLY A 250 -8.87 13.33 -7.36
N ARG A 251 -8.00 12.67 -6.60
CA ARG A 251 -8.30 11.29 -6.19
C ARG A 251 -9.51 11.25 -5.27
N ALA A 252 -10.22 10.13 -5.25
CA ALA A 252 -11.32 9.92 -4.32
C ALA A 252 -11.42 8.48 -3.83
N LEU A 253 -11.79 8.30 -2.55
CA LEU A 253 -12.23 7.03 -1.99
C LEU A 253 -13.74 7.08 -1.84
N ILE A 254 -14.46 6.16 -2.46
CA ILE A 254 -15.92 6.09 -2.39
C ILE A 254 -16.30 4.82 -1.66
N ARG A 255 -16.92 4.92 -0.47
CA ARG A 255 -17.45 3.78 0.29
C ARG A 255 -18.90 3.47 -0.09
N GLY A 256 -19.30 2.21 0.06
CA GLY A 256 -20.63 1.68 -0.25
C GLY A 256 -20.89 1.49 -1.75
N VAL A 257 -19.86 1.24 -2.56
CA VAL A 257 -19.99 0.95 -4.01
C VAL A 257 -19.62 -0.50 -4.29
N ASN A 258 -20.39 -1.15 -5.16
CA ASN A 258 -20.23 -2.58 -5.50
C ASN A 258 -19.54 -2.81 -6.85
N SER A 259 -19.29 -1.74 -7.61
CA SER A 259 -18.61 -1.84 -8.90
C SER A 259 -17.86 -0.58 -9.27
N GLU A 260 -16.87 -0.76 -10.14
CA GLU A 260 -16.11 0.31 -10.78
C GLU A 260 -17.02 1.31 -11.54
N ALA A 261 -18.03 0.82 -12.25
CA ALA A 261 -18.97 1.66 -13.00
C ALA A 261 -19.80 2.56 -12.09
N GLU A 262 -20.22 2.02 -10.94
CA GLU A 262 -20.93 2.76 -9.92
C GLU A 262 -20.05 3.83 -9.27
N ALA A 263 -18.81 3.48 -8.91
CA ALA A 263 -17.84 4.44 -8.37
C ALA A 263 -17.60 5.61 -9.35
N ARG A 264 -17.43 5.34 -10.65
CA ARG A 264 -17.31 6.37 -11.69
C ARG A 264 -18.53 7.28 -11.75
N THR A 265 -19.73 6.71 -11.66
CA THR A 265 -20.99 7.47 -11.68
C THR A 265 -21.11 8.39 -10.48
N VAL A 266 -20.77 7.88 -9.28
CA VAL A 266 -20.76 8.66 -8.03
C VAL A 266 -19.72 9.80 -8.12
N TYR A 267 -18.52 9.50 -8.61
CA TYR A 267 -17.47 10.50 -8.80
C TYR A 267 -17.87 11.60 -9.78
N ALA A 268 -18.42 11.24 -10.95
CA ALA A 268 -18.91 12.20 -11.93
C ALA A 268 -20.05 13.08 -11.37
N LYS A 269 -20.98 12.48 -10.61
CA LYS A 269 -22.10 13.18 -9.98
C LYS A 269 -21.64 14.22 -8.95
N TYR A 270 -20.72 13.83 -8.05
CA TYR A 270 -20.39 14.66 -6.88
C TYR A 270 -19.09 15.44 -7.01
N VAL A 271 -18.07 14.93 -7.71
CA VAL A 271 -16.78 15.61 -7.85
C VAL A 271 -16.73 16.42 -9.14
N GLY A 272 -17.31 15.92 -10.23
CA GLY A 272 -17.54 16.70 -11.45
C GLY A 272 -16.44 16.59 -12.51
N ILE A 273 -16.15 15.35 -12.95
CA ILE A 273 -15.39 15.00 -14.17
C ILE A 273 -16.08 13.81 -14.84
#